data_AF-A0AAQ0D7M8-F1
#
_entry.id   AF-A0AAQ0D7M8-F1
#
_cell.length_a   1.000
_cell.length_b   1.000
_cell.length_c   1.000
_cell.angle_alpha   90.00
_cell.angle_beta   90.00
_cell.angle_gamma   90.00
#
_symmetry.space_group_name_H-M   'P 1'
#
loop_
_entity.id
_entity.type
_entity.pdbx_description
1 polymer ?
#
loop_
_entity_poly.entity_id
_entity_poly.type
_entity_poly.pdbx_seq_one_letter_code
_entity_poly.pdbx_strand_id
1 'polypeptide(L)'
;MKVWRYLSFLFLGSVVGFFISLLLTGIDFQHLIQHIDFMSEQFMIISCIIVTLCIVGLTLWQYQTQKVALKLKSRVDYQTEIEETDTLENQANMKFLKVSIIVYVQYFISFVYFFILALGNEGDTALVTAVIPFLFTIIPAIMVGFFQRKFDRRFPKMGEAKYTEKTFQIMDEGERHITLVSLYKVYHMNLSLIIIGVVLLSFFSLVTGINQFLGILFMIVLFAYNAFGYLWKVSRFYREE
;
A
#
# COMPACT_ATOMS: atom_id res chain seq x y z
N MET A 1 -8.37 4.78 -25.55
CA MET A 1 -9.22 4.26 -24.45
C MET A 1 -8.38 3.94 -23.21
N LYS A 2 -8.06 4.93 -22.36
CA LYS A 2 -7.15 4.74 -21.20
C LYS A 2 -7.77 5.08 -19.84
N VAL A 3 -8.79 5.93 -19.81
CA VAL A 3 -9.52 6.33 -18.58
C VAL A 3 -10.48 5.23 -18.10
N TRP A 4 -11.08 4.48 -19.03
CA TRP A 4 -12.00 3.37 -18.71
C TRP A 4 -11.36 2.29 -17.85
N ARG A 5 -10.08 1.96 -18.09
CA ARG A 5 -9.36 0.94 -17.32
C ARG A 5 -9.07 1.38 -15.88
N TYR A 6 -8.94 2.69 -15.65
CA TYR A 6 -8.76 3.24 -14.31
C TYR A 6 -10.09 3.24 -13.54
N LEU A 7 -11.16 3.74 -14.19
CA LEU A 7 -12.51 3.66 -13.66
C LEU A 7 -12.92 2.22 -13.36
N SER A 8 -12.52 1.25 -14.19
CA SER A 8 -12.80 -0.16 -13.92
C SER A 8 -12.06 -0.70 -12.70
N PHE A 9 -10.83 -0.28 -12.41
CA PHE A 9 -10.12 -0.70 -11.19
C PHE A 9 -10.72 -0.06 -9.93
N LEU A 10 -11.12 1.21 -10.01
CA LEU A 10 -11.80 1.89 -8.91
C LEU A 10 -13.16 1.23 -8.62
N PHE A 11 -13.94 0.97 -9.66
CA PHE A 11 -15.20 0.25 -9.57
C PHE A 11 -15.00 -1.19 -9.03
N LEU A 12 -14.01 -1.93 -9.52
CA LEU A 12 -13.67 -3.26 -9.02
C LEU A 12 -13.30 -3.20 -7.53
N GLY A 13 -12.51 -2.20 -7.11
CA GLY A 13 -12.17 -1.98 -5.71
C GLY A 13 -13.39 -1.70 -4.84
N SER A 14 -14.33 -0.87 -5.32
CA SER A 14 -15.60 -0.60 -4.64
C SER A 14 -16.49 -1.84 -4.55
N VAL A 15 -16.58 -2.63 -5.62
CA VAL A 15 -17.36 -3.88 -5.65
C VAL A 15 -16.76 -4.91 -4.68
N VAL A 16 -15.44 -5.10 -4.72
CA VAL A 16 -14.74 -5.99 -3.77
C VAL A 16 -14.92 -5.50 -2.34
N GLY A 17 -14.79 -4.19 -2.08
CA GLY A 17 -15.05 -3.60 -0.76
C GLY A 17 -16.48 -3.81 -0.27
N PHE A 18 -17.47 -3.70 -1.16
CA PHE A 18 -18.88 -3.97 -0.84
C PHE A 18 -19.12 -5.45 -0.50
N PHE A 19 -18.57 -6.38 -1.27
CA PHE A 19 -18.67 -7.82 -0.98
C PHE A 19 -17.95 -8.19 0.32
N ILE A 20 -16.78 -7.61 0.59
CA ILE A 20 -16.10 -7.79 1.88
C ILE A 20 -16.97 -7.27 3.02
N SER A 21 -17.57 -6.08 2.88
CA SER A 21 -18.49 -5.51 3.89
C SER A 21 -19.70 -6.41 4.17
N LEU A 22 -20.35 -6.94 3.12
CA LEU A 22 -21.47 -7.88 3.24
C LEU A 22 -21.09 -9.23 3.86
N LEU A 23 -19.85 -9.67 3.69
CA LEU A 23 -19.36 -10.91 4.32
C LEU A 23 -18.99 -10.69 5.79
N LEU A 24 -18.64 -9.46 6.17
CA LEU A 24 -18.28 -9.10 7.55
C LEU A 24 -19.51 -8.89 8.44
N THR A 25 -20.66 -8.47 7.91
CA THR A 25 -21.91 -8.32 8.68
C THR A 25 -22.49 -9.63 9.24
N GLY A 26 -21.94 -10.78 8.85
CA GLY A 26 -22.32 -12.10 9.37
C GLY A 26 -21.33 -12.68 10.40
N ILE A 27 -20.28 -11.94 10.78
CA ILE A 27 -19.22 -12.43 11.67
C ILE A 27 -19.28 -11.64 12.98
N ASP A 28 -19.54 -12.36 14.07
CA ASP A 28 -19.50 -11.77 15.40
C ASP A 28 -18.04 -11.64 15.87
N PHE A 29 -17.46 -10.46 15.64
CA PHE A 29 -16.11 -10.12 16.08
C PHE A 29 -16.00 -9.93 17.59
N GLN A 30 -17.13 -9.92 18.33
CA GLN A 30 -17.16 -9.57 19.75
C GLN A 30 -16.42 -10.54 20.67
N HIS A 31 -16.07 -11.72 20.16
CA HIS A 31 -15.41 -12.77 20.95
C HIS A 31 -13.89 -12.84 20.77
N LEU A 32 -13.27 -12.08 19.84
CA LEU A 32 -11.86 -12.27 19.48
C LEU A 32 -10.87 -11.75 20.53
N ILE A 33 -11.24 -10.72 21.29
CA ILE A 33 -10.41 -10.07 22.29
C ILE A 33 -11.31 -9.82 23.51
N GLN A 34 -10.87 -10.22 24.71
CA GLN A 34 -11.56 -9.83 25.94
C GLN A 34 -11.67 -8.30 25.96
N HIS A 35 -12.88 -7.79 26.15
CA HIS A 35 -13.22 -6.37 26.15
C HIS A 35 -12.17 -5.57 26.92
N ILE A 36 -11.32 -4.83 26.20
CA ILE A 36 -10.51 -3.79 26.82
C ILE A 36 -11.39 -2.54 26.76
N ASP A 37 -12.04 -2.24 27.88
CA ASP A 37 -13.02 -1.16 28.03
C ASP A 37 -12.32 0.22 28.11
N PHE A 38 -11.56 0.56 27.06
CA PHE A 38 -10.86 1.86 26.94
C PHE A 38 -11.45 2.75 25.84
N MET A 39 -12.32 2.20 24.99
CA MET A 39 -12.93 2.93 23.89
C MET A 39 -14.28 3.48 24.35
N SER A 40 -14.53 4.73 23.98
CA SER A 40 -15.85 5.34 24.06
C SER A 40 -16.17 5.93 22.70
N GLU A 41 -17.45 6.08 22.37
CA GLU A 41 -17.88 6.70 21.11
C GLU A 41 -17.24 8.08 20.90
N GLN A 42 -17.12 8.87 21.98
CA GLN A 42 -16.43 10.16 21.95
C GLN A 42 -14.95 10.03 21.59
N PHE A 43 -14.26 9.06 22.18
CA PHE A 43 -12.86 8.79 21.84
C PHE A 43 -12.72 8.37 20.37
N MET A 44 -13.61 7.51 19.86
CA MET A 44 -13.57 7.08 18.46
C MET A 44 -13.70 8.26 17.50
N ILE A 45 -14.68 9.14 17.73
CA ILE A 45 -14.91 10.32 16.88
C ILE A 45 -13.71 11.29 16.95
N ILE A 46 -13.23 11.60 18.15
CA ILE A 46 -12.10 12.52 18.35
C ILE A 46 -10.82 11.96 17.71
N SER A 47 -10.52 10.69 17.95
CA SER A 47 -9.35 10.03 17.35
C SER A 47 -9.45 9.97 15.82
N CYS A 48 -10.63 9.70 15.26
CA CYS A 48 -10.87 9.71 13.82
C CYS A 48 -10.55 11.08 13.21
N ILE A 49 -11.02 12.16 13.84
CA ILE A 49 -10.74 13.54 13.40
C ILE A 49 -9.23 13.82 13.46
N ILE A 50 -8.57 13.46 14.56
CA ILE A 50 -7.12 13.69 14.75
C ILE A 50 -6.31 12.94 13.68
N VAL A 51 -6.59 11.65 13.47
CA VAL A 51 -5.89 10.82 12.49
C VAL A 51 -6.12 11.35 11.07
N THR A 52 -7.35 11.74 10.75
CA THR A 52 -7.68 12.35 9.45
C THR A 52 -6.92 13.66 9.24
N LEU A 53 -6.89 14.55 10.24
CA LEU A 53 -6.12 15.80 10.17
C LEU A 53 -4.61 15.55 10.01
N CYS A 54 -4.07 14.51 10.67
CA CYS A 54 -2.69 14.08 10.50
C CYS A 54 -2.41 13.66 9.03
N ILE A 55 -3.29 12.84 8.44
CA ILE A 55 -3.18 12.40 7.04
C ILE A 55 -3.26 13.60 6.08
N VAL A 56 -4.18 14.54 6.33
CA VAL A 56 -4.28 15.78 5.54
C VAL A 56 -3.01 16.62 5.65
N GLY A 57 -2.46 16.78 6.86
CA GLY A 57 -1.19 17.48 7.09
C GLY A 57 -0.02 16.83 6.34
N LEU A 58 0.08 15.50 6.39
CA LEU A 58 1.08 14.74 5.64
C LEU A 58 0.86 14.85 4.12
N THR A 59 -0.37 14.93 3.64
CA THR A 59 -0.71 15.13 2.23
C THR A 59 -0.24 16.51 1.74
N LEU A 60 -0.42 17.56 2.55
CA LEU A 60 0.10 18.89 2.24
C LEU A 60 1.63 18.89 2.20
N TRP A 61 2.28 18.20 3.14
CA TRP A 61 3.74 18.07 3.16
C TRP A 61 4.26 17.28 1.95
N GLN A 62 3.57 16.22 1.55
CA GLN A 62 3.85 15.47 0.35
C GLN A 62 3.77 16.39 -0.88
N TYR A 63 2.72 17.19 -1.01
CA TYR A 63 2.54 18.13 -2.12
C TYR A 63 3.69 19.13 -2.23
N GLN A 64 4.11 19.70 -1.10
CA GLN A 64 5.28 20.60 -1.07
C GLN A 64 6.55 19.87 -1.51
N THR A 65 6.76 18.65 -1.03
CA THR A 65 7.93 17.82 -1.41
C THR A 65 7.92 17.49 -2.90
N GLN A 66 6.76 17.18 -3.48
CA GLN A 66 6.59 16.97 -4.92
C GLN A 66 6.95 18.23 -5.73
N LYS A 67 6.50 19.41 -5.30
CA LYS A 67 6.86 20.68 -5.95
C LYS A 67 8.36 20.93 -5.93
N VAL A 68 9.01 20.69 -4.79
CA VAL A 68 10.47 20.84 -4.65
C VAL A 68 11.19 19.86 -5.58
N ALA A 69 10.76 18.60 -5.62
CA ALA A 69 11.34 17.59 -6.51
C ALA A 69 11.23 17.99 -7.98
N LEU A 70 10.07 18.47 -8.43
CA LEU A 70 9.87 18.95 -9.80
C LEU A 70 10.72 20.17 -10.12
N LYS A 71 10.85 21.12 -9.19
CA LYS A 71 11.69 22.31 -9.36
C LYS A 71 13.16 21.95 -9.47
N LEU A 72 13.63 20.98 -8.69
CA LEU A 72 14.99 20.46 -8.80
C LEU A 72 15.18 19.78 -10.15
N LYS A 73 14.27 18.89 -10.55
CA LYS A 73 14.35 18.19 -11.84
C LYS A 73 14.35 19.16 -13.03
N SER A 74 13.53 20.23 -12.99
CA SER A 74 13.55 21.25 -14.05
C SER A 74 14.87 22.03 -14.12
N ARG A 75 15.61 22.16 -13.02
CA ARG A 75 16.91 22.86 -13.03
C ARG A 75 18.02 22.02 -13.67
N VAL A 76 17.94 20.70 -13.56
CA VAL A 76 18.84 19.76 -14.25
C VAL A 76 18.84 20.05 -15.76
N ASP A 77 17.66 20.30 -16.35
CA ASP A 77 17.52 20.56 -17.80
C ASP A 77 18.22 21.85 -18.28
N TYR A 78 18.54 22.79 -17.38
CA TYR A 78 19.18 24.07 -17.71
C TYR A 78 20.65 24.15 -17.26
N GLN A 79 21.15 23.13 -16.56
CA GLN A 79 22.50 23.14 -16.04
C GLN A 79 23.48 22.58 -17.07
N THR A 80 24.62 23.23 -17.24
CA THR A 80 25.66 22.81 -18.21
C THR A 80 26.84 22.11 -17.55
N GLU A 81 27.05 22.34 -16.25
CA GLU A 81 28.15 21.74 -15.50
C GLU A 81 27.78 20.36 -14.97
N ILE A 82 28.61 19.35 -15.27
CA ILE A 82 28.30 17.94 -15.01
C ILE A 82 28.18 17.67 -13.50
N GLU A 83 29.11 18.18 -12.68
CA GLU A 83 29.11 17.95 -11.23
C GLU A 83 27.89 18.58 -10.55
N GLU A 84 27.51 19.80 -10.94
CA GLU A 84 26.29 20.44 -10.44
C GLU A 84 25.02 19.72 -10.93
N THR A 85 25.04 19.14 -12.14
CA THR A 85 23.92 18.35 -12.68
C THR A 85 23.69 17.09 -11.87
N ASP A 86 24.75 16.34 -11.57
CA ASP A 86 24.68 15.09 -10.80
C ASP A 86 24.16 15.33 -9.37
N THR A 87 24.63 16.41 -8.72
CA THR A 87 24.17 16.76 -7.36
C THR A 87 22.69 17.15 -7.35
N LEU A 88 22.22 17.90 -8.35
CA LEU A 88 20.82 18.29 -8.48
C LEU A 88 19.92 17.09 -8.76
N GLU A 89 20.35 16.17 -9.63
CA GLU A 89 19.63 14.95 -9.94
C GLU A 89 19.49 14.04 -8.71
N ASN A 90 20.57 13.85 -7.97
CA ASN A 90 20.54 13.09 -6.71
C ASN A 90 19.58 13.72 -5.70
N GLN A 91 19.60 15.04 -5.53
CA GLN A 91 18.66 15.73 -4.65
C GLN A 91 17.21 15.55 -5.12
N ALA A 92 16.94 15.64 -6.42
CA ALA A 92 15.61 15.43 -6.98
C ALA A 92 15.11 14.01 -6.72
N ASN A 93 15.96 12.99 -6.95
CA ASN A 93 15.65 11.58 -6.72
C ASN A 93 15.42 11.30 -5.22
N MET A 94 16.19 11.90 -4.31
CA MET A 94 15.94 11.78 -2.87
C MET A 94 14.59 12.38 -2.46
N LYS A 95 14.18 13.51 -3.05
CA LYS A 95 12.84 14.06 -2.81
C LYS A 95 11.75 13.16 -3.39
N PHE A 96 11.98 12.54 -4.56
CA PHE A 96 11.06 11.56 -5.14
C PHE A 96 10.85 10.34 -4.23
N LEU A 97 11.94 9.78 -3.67
CA LEU A 97 11.83 8.69 -2.69
C LEU A 97 11.09 9.14 -1.42
N LYS A 98 11.38 10.35 -0.92
CA LYS A 98 10.69 10.91 0.24
C LYS A 98 9.18 11.05 0.02
N VAL A 99 8.73 11.43 -1.17
CA VAL A 99 7.31 11.45 -1.53
C VAL A 99 6.67 10.07 -1.38
N SER A 100 7.36 9.03 -1.83
CA SER A 100 6.88 7.64 -1.70
C SER A 100 6.82 7.21 -0.23
N ILE A 101 7.85 7.52 0.56
CA ILE A 101 7.88 7.23 2.00
C ILE A 101 6.69 7.90 2.73
N ILE A 102 6.41 9.18 2.43
CA ILE A 102 5.31 9.92 3.07
C ILE A 102 3.95 9.21 2.82
N VAL A 103 3.70 8.73 1.61
CA VAL A 103 2.46 7.97 1.31
C VAL A 103 2.38 6.67 2.10
N TYR A 104 3.47 5.89 2.15
CA TYR A 104 3.46 4.64 2.91
C TYR A 104 3.31 4.87 4.44
N VAL A 105 3.85 5.98 4.96
CA VAL A 105 3.63 6.38 6.36
C VAL A 105 2.15 6.70 6.62
N GLN A 106 1.45 7.35 5.70
CA GLN A 106 0.02 7.62 5.84
C GLN A 106 -0.81 6.33 5.86
N TYR A 107 -0.50 5.37 4.97
CA TYR A 107 -1.11 4.04 5.02
C TYR A 107 -0.84 3.33 6.33
N PHE A 108 0.41 3.37 6.81
CA PHE A 108 0.79 2.76 8.08
C PHE A 108 0.01 3.36 9.25
N ILE A 109 -0.08 4.69 9.35
CA ILE A 109 -0.89 5.38 10.38
C ILE A 109 -2.36 4.92 10.31
N SER A 110 -2.92 4.83 9.10
CA SER A 110 -4.30 4.36 8.93
C SER A 110 -4.48 2.91 9.35
N PHE A 111 -3.52 2.02 9.06
CA PHE A 111 -3.58 0.62 9.47
C PHE A 111 -3.42 0.44 10.98
N VAL A 112 -2.53 1.21 11.61
CA VAL A 112 -2.40 1.24 13.07
C VAL A 112 -3.70 1.73 13.69
N TYR A 113 -4.37 2.72 13.09
CA TYR A 113 -5.67 3.18 13.59
C TYR A 113 -6.76 2.10 13.47
N PHE A 114 -6.84 1.41 12.33
CA PHE A 114 -7.71 0.22 12.19
C PHE A 114 -7.46 -0.81 13.29
N PHE A 115 -6.18 -1.11 13.55
CA PHE A 115 -5.79 -2.07 14.57
C PHE A 115 -6.24 -1.64 15.97
N ILE A 116 -6.02 -0.38 16.35
CA ILE A 116 -6.44 0.16 17.66
C ILE A 116 -7.96 0.05 17.83
N LEU A 117 -8.74 0.42 16.81
CA LEU A 117 -10.20 0.31 16.87
C LEU A 117 -10.66 -1.15 16.95
N ALA A 118 -10.00 -2.06 16.22
CA ALA A 118 -10.30 -3.48 16.30
C ALA A 118 -10.02 -4.08 17.70
N LEU A 119 -9.03 -3.56 18.44
CA LEU A 119 -8.79 -3.95 19.84
C LEU A 119 -9.90 -3.48 20.79
N GLY A 120 -10.52 -2.33 20.48
CA GLY A 120 -11.58 -1.72 21.28
C GLY A 120 -12.95 -2.38 21.15
N ASN A 121 -13.17 -3.15 20.09
CA ASN A 121 -14.37 -3.97 19.85
C ASN A 121 -15.71 -3.20 20.00
N GLU A 122 -15.76 -1.95 19.56
CA GLU A 122 -17.03 -1.24 19.42
C GLU A 122 -17.70 -1.62 18.08
N GLY A 123 -19.02 -1.72 18.06
CA GLY A 123 -19.82 -2.26 16.94
C GLY A 123 -19.76 -1.46 15.62
N ASP A 124 -20.87 -1.41 14.88
CA ASP A 124 -20.94 -0.88 13.51
C ASP A 124 -20.38 0.55 13.34
N THR A 125 -20.42 1.38 14.39
CA THR A 125 -19.87 2.74 14.41
C THR A 125 -18.34 2.76 14.28
N ALA A 126 -17.64 1.78 14.85
CA ALA A 126 -16.17 1.70 14.80
C ALA A 126 -15.67 1.47 13.38
N LEU A 127 -16.38 0.64 12.61
CA LEU A 127 -16.06 0.36 11.22
C LEU A 127 -16.14 1.64 10.38
N VAL A 128 -17.21 2.42 10.54
CA VAL A 128 -17.39 3.70 9.83
C VAL A 128 -16.26 4.67 10.17
N THR A 129 -15.92 4.82 11.46
CA THR A 129 -14.85 5.73 11.88
C THR A 129 -13.46 5.26 11.44
N ALA A 130 -13.22 3.94 11.35
CA ALA A 130 -11.94 3.39 10.91
C ALA A 130 -11.70 3.61 9.40
N VAL A 131 -12.75 3.49 8.60
CA VAL A 131 -12.67 3.59 7.14
C VAL A 131 -12.42 5.02 6.68
N ILE A 132 -12.92 6.03 7.39
CA ILE A 132 -12.79 7.45 6.97
C ILE A 132 -11.32 7.85 6.77
N PRO A 133 -10.41 7.74 7.77
CA PRO A 133 -9.01 8.11 7.58
C PRO A 133 -8.33 7.33 6.44
N PHE A 134 -8.69 6.06 6.26
CA PHE A 134 -8.16 5.24 5.18
C PHE A 134 -8.57 5.76 3.80
N LEU A 135 -9.83 6.15 3.61
CA LEU A 135 -10.28 6.74 2.35
C LEU A 135 -9.54 8.04 2.03
N PHE A 136 -9.17 8.84 3.03
CA PHE A 136 -8.37 10.04 2.81
C PHE A 136 -6.98 9.74 2.24
N THR A 137 -6.42 8.55 2.46
CA THR A 137 -5.13 8.14 1.87
C THR A 137 -5.20 7.89 0.36
N ILE A 138 -6.40 7.80 -0.24
CA ILE A 138 -6.58 7.64 -1.69
C ILE A 138 -6.08 8.90 -2.43
N ILE A 139 -6.34 10.09 -1.89
CA ILE A 139 -5.93 11.37 -2.48
C ILE A 139 -4.40 11.44 -2.69
N PRO A 140 -3.56 11.27 -1.64
CA PRO A 140 -2.10 11.29 -1.78
C PRO A 140 -1.57 10.16 -2.68
N ALA A 141 -2.20 9.00 -2.72
CA ALA A 141 -1.84 7.90 -3.63
C ALA A 141 -2.02 8.29 -5.11
N ILE A 142 -3.17 8.88 -5.44
CA ILE A 142 -3.45 9.41 -6.77
C ILE A 142 -2.43 10.51 -7.13
N MET A 143 -2.13 11.41 -6.19
CA MET A 143 -1.13 12.46 -6.39
C MET A 143 0.24 11.88 -6.76
N VAL A 144 0.68 10.78 -6.13
CA VAL A 144 1.97 10.15 -6.46
C VAL A 144 2.02 9.67 -7.90
N GLY A 145 1.04 8.92 -8.39
CA GLY A 145 1.18 8.40 -9.74
C GLY A 145 1.05 9.48 -10.82
N PHE A 146 0.36 10.61 -10.56
CA PHE A 146 0.44 11.78 -11.44
C PHE A 146 1.80 12.47 -11.35
N PHE A 147 2.37 12.55 -10.15
CA PHE A 147 3.69 13.12 -9.91
C PHE A 147 4.79 12.33 -10.62
N GLN A 148 4.78 11.00 -10.59
CA GLN A 148 5.81 10.15 -11.21
C GLN A 148 6.05 10.50 -12.68
N ARG A 149 4.98 10.68 -13.44
CA ARG A 149 5.07 11.02 -14.86
C ARG A 149 5.42 12.48 -15.14
N LYS A 150 5.16 13.38 -14.19
CA LYS A 150 5.64 14.77 -14.26
C LYS A 150 7.13 14.86 -13.92
N PHE A 151 7.59 14.00 -13.02
CA PHE A 151 8.98 13.91 -12.60
C PHE A 151 9.86 13.30 -13.70
N ASP A 152 9.43 12.20 -14.30
CA ASP A 152 10.08 11.65 -15.49
C ASP A 152 9.03 11.22 -16.52
N ARG A 153 9.16 11.77 -17.74
CA ARG A 153 8.23 11.55 -18.85
C ARG A 153 8.25 10.11 -19.36
N ARG A 154 9.32 9.35 -19.10
CA ARG A 154 9.47 7.94 -19.49
C ARG A 154 8.54 7.01 -18.73
N PHE A 155 8.03 7.42 -17.56
CA PHE A 155 7.07 6.60 -16.81
C PHE A 155 5.82 6.29 -17.65
N PRO A 156 5.39 5.02 -17.69
CA PRO A 156 4.16 4.63 -18.37
C PRO A 156 2.96 5.38 -17.79
N LYS A 157 1.90 5.55 -18.59
CA LYS A 157 0.64 6.12 -18.08
C LYS A 157 0.04 5.15 -17.05
N MET A 158 -0.57 5.68 -15.98
CA MET A 158 -1.38 4.86 -15.07
C MET A 158 -2.37 4.00 -15.88
N GLY A 159 -2.48 2.72 -15.54
CA GLY A 159 -3.37 1.82 -16.27
C GLY A 159 -2.90 1.51 -17.69
N GLU A 160 -1.61 1.61 -18.00
CA GLU A 160 -1.02 1.06 -19.23
C GLU A 160 -0.70 -0.43 -19.08
N ALA A 161 -0.77 -1.23 -20.15
CA ALA A 161 -0.42 -2.65 -20.09
C ALA A 161 1.07 -2.81 -19.78
N LYS A 162 1.41 -3.85 -19.00
CA LYS A 162 2.79 -4.12 -18.52
C LYS A 162 3.42 -2.91 -17.81
N TYR A 163 2.62 -2.21 -16.99
CA TYR A 163 3.04 -0.99 -16.30
C TYR A 163 4.28 -1.25 -15.45
N THR A 164 4.28 -2.33 -14.68
CA THR A 164 5.38 -2.70 -13.78
C THR A 164 6.67 -2.99 -14.55
N GLU A 165 6.60 -3.75 -15.64
CA GLU A 165 7.75 -4.09 -16.47
C GLU A 165 8.34 -2.85 -17.15
N LYS A 166 7.48 -1.98 -17.69
CA LYS A 166 7.92 -0.71 -18.30
C LYS A 166 8.56 0.22 -17.28
N THR A 167 8.00 0.32 -16.08
CA THR A 167 8.59 1.11 -14.99
C THR A 167 9.92 0.53 -14.54
N PHE A 168 10.07 -0.79 -14.52
CA PHE A 168 11.32 -1.44 -14.17
C PHE A 168 12.41 -1.25 -15.24
N GLN A 169 12.04 -1.19 -16.52
CA GLN A 169 12.96 -0.99 -17.64
C GLN A 169 13.56 0.43 -17.72
N ILE A 170 12.90 1.43 -17.14
CA ILE A 170 13.40 2.82 -17.14
C ILE A 170 14.33 3.12 -15.96
N MET A 171 14.43 2.21 -14.99
CA MET A 171 15.34 2.33 -13.85
C MET A 171 16.78 2.19 -14.32
N ASP A 172 17.68 2.94 -13.68
CA ASP A 172 19.11 2.77 -13.88
C ASP A 172 19.58 1.38 -13.41
N GLU A 173 20.72 0.89 -13.92
CA GLU A 173 21.27 -0.42 -13.61
C GLU A 173 21.48 -0.62 -12.11
N GLY A 174 22.00 0.41 -11.42
CA GLY A 174 22.21 0.37 -9.98
C GLY A 174 20.90 0.26 -9.19
N GLU A 175 19.90 1.08 -9.54
CA GLU A 175 18.57 1.03 -8.94
C GLU A 175 17.88 -0.31 -9.20
N ARG A 176 18.02 -0.83 -10.42
CA ARG A 176 17.47 -2.12 -10.83
C ARG A 176 18.08 -3.27 -10.04
N HIS A 177 19.40 -3.26 -9.85
CA HIS A 177 20.10 -4.25 -9.02
C HIS A 177 19.60 -4.22 -7.57
N ILE A 178 19.55 -3.03 -6.95
CA ILE A 178 19.04 -2.86 -5.58
C ILE A 178 17.60 -3.35 -5.47
N THR A 179 16.75 -3.01 -6.45
CA THR A 179 15.33 -3.40 -6.49
C THR A 179 15.18 -4.91 -6.57
N LEU A 180 15.92 -5.59 -7.44
CA LEU A 180 15.87 -7.05 -7.58
C LEU A 180 16.33 -7.76 -6.30
N VAL A 181 17.48 -7.36 -5.75
CA VAL A 181 18.02 -7.97 -4.51
C VAL A 181 17.04 -7.75 -3.35
N SER A 182 16.47 -6.56 -3.24
CA SER A 182 15.50 -6.24 -2.19
C SER A 182 14.20 -7.01 -2.36
N LEU A 183 13.66 -7.10 -3.58
CA LEU A 183 12.46 -7.88 -3.88
C LEU A 183 12.65 -9.37 -3.58
N TYR A 184 13.82 -9.93 -3.90
CA TYR A 184 14.12 -11.33 -3.60
C TYR A 184 14.17 -11.60 -2.09
N LYS A 185 14.79 -10.71 -1.30
CA LYS A 185 14.78 -10.80 0.16
C LYS A 185 13.37 -10.67 0.73
N VAL A 186 12.62 -9.66 0.28
CA VAL A 186 11.24 -9.40 0.73
C VAL A 186 10.30 -10.53 0.33
N TYR A 187 10.49 -11.16 -0.83
CA TYR A 187 9.72 -12.31 -1.27
C TYR A 187 9.78 -13.47 -0.26
N HIS A 188 10.98 -13.88 0.13
CA HIS A 188 11.16 -14.97 1.11
C HIS A 188 10.67 -14.60 2.50
N MET A 189 10.88 -13.36 2.94
CA MET A 189 10.35 -12.86 4.21
C MET A 189 8.82 -12.86 4.22
N ASN A 190 8.18 -12.35 3.17
CA ASN A 190 6.72 -12.35 3.03
C ASN A 190 6.16 -13.77 3.02
N LEU A 191 6.79 -14.69 2.29
CA LEU A 191 6.36 -16.09 2.28
C LEU A 191 6.42 -16.70 3.69
N SER A 192 7.50 -16.43 4.42
CA SER A 192 7.67 -16.90 5.80
C SER A 192 6.62 -16.30 6.74
N LEU A 193 6.34 -15.00 6.64
CA LEU A 193 5.31 -14.32 7.43
C LEU A 193 3.90 -14.83 7.12
N ILE A 194 3.61 -15.14 5.85
CA ILE A 194 2.33 -15.73 5.46
C ILE A 194 2.18 -17.12 6.08
N ILE A 195 3.22 -17.97 6.03
CA ILE A 195 3.19 -19.29 6.66
C ILE A 195 2.94 -19.17 8.16
N ILE A 196 3.70 -18.30 8.85
CA ILE A 196 3.52 -18.03 10.28
C ILE A 196 2.08 -17.57 10.57
N GLY A 197 1.55 -16.65 9.76
CA GLY A 197 0.18 -16.16 9.92
C GLY A 197 -0.88 -17.24 9.74
N VAL A 198 -0.74 -18.12 8.75
CA VAL A 198 -1.64 -19.28 8.57
C VAL A 198 -1.60 -20.18 9.80
N VAL A 199 -0.40 -20.52 10.30
CA VAL A 199 -0.23 -21.39 11.46
C VAL A 199 -0.84 -20.76 12.72
N LEU A 200 -0.54 -19.49 13.00
CA LEU A 200 -1.05 -18.79 14.17
C LEU A 200 -2.58 -18.64 14.14
N LEU A 201 -3.17 -18.22 13.02
CA LEU A 201 -4.62 -18.08 12.89
C LEU A 201 -5.32 -19.44 13.00
N SER A 202 -4.75 -20.50 12.41
CA SER A 202 -5.31 -21.85 12.50
C SER A 202 -5.24 -22.37 13.93
N PHE A 203 -4.10 -22.22 14.60
CA PHE A 203 -3.93 -22.63 16.01
C PHE A 203 -4.88 -21.87 16.93
N PHE A 204 -4.96 -20.54 16.77
CA PHE A 204 -5.89 -19.70 17.53
C PHE A 204 -7.34 -20.15 17.32
N SER A 205 -7.75 -20.40 16.07
CA SER A 205 -9.11 -20.85 15.75
C SER A 205 -9.44 -22.22 16.37
N LEU A 206 -8.51 -23.17 16.32
CA LEU A 206 -8.69 -24.50 16.89
C LEU A 206 -8.73 -24.49 18.43
N VAL A 207 -7.92 -23.66 19.08
CA VAL A 207 -7.85 -23.58 20.54
C VAL A 207 -9.01 -22.79 21.13
N THR A 208 -9.40 -21.67 20.51
CA THR A 208 -10.45 -20.78 21.03
C THR A 208 -11.84 -21.15 20.53
N GLY A 209 -11.95 -21.93 19.46
CA GLY A 209 -13.21 -22.20 18.77
C GLY A 209 -13.75 -21.03 17.94
N ILE A 210 -13.05 -19.88 17.92
CA ILE A 210 -13.47 -18.70 17.16
C ILE A 210 -13.11 -18.89 15.69
N ASN A 211 -14.08 -18.66 14.80
CA ASN A 211 -13.89 -18.88 13.37
C ASN A 211 -12.96 -17.85 12.73
N GLN A 212 -11.78 -18.29 12.27
CA GLN A 212 -10.81 -17.48 11.51
C GLN A 212 -10.75 -17.84 10.02
N PHE A 213 -11.76 -18.54 9.50
CA PHE A 213 -11.79 -19.10 8.15
C PHE A 213 -11.40 -18.08 7.07
N LEU A 214 -11.98 -16.87 7.09
CA LEU A 214 -11.67 -15.85 6.08
C LEU A 214 -10.21 -15.39 6.12
N GLY A 215 -9.67 -15.13 7.31
CA GLY A 215 -8.27 -14.72 7.47
C GLY A 215 -7.31 -15.80 6.96
N ILE A 216 -7.58 -17.07 7.30
CA ILE A 216 -6.80 -18.21 6.83
C ILE A 216 -6.91 -18.38 5.32
N LEU A 217 -8.12 -18.29 4.76
CA LEU A 217 -8.36 -18.39 3.32
C LEU A 217 -7.58 -17.33 2.54
N PHE A 218 -7.64 -16.06 2.96
CA PHE A 218 -6.88 -14.98 2.32
C PHE A 218 -5.37 -15.24 2.38
N MET A 219 -4.85 -15.70 3.52
CA MET A 219 -3.43 -16.03 3.66
C MET A 219 -3.00 -17.20 2.76
N ILE A 220 -3.84 -18.22 2.61
CA ILE A 220 -3.59 -19.35 1.68
C ILE A 220 -3.58 -18.87 0.23
N VAL A 221 -4.55 -18.04 -0.17
CA VAL A 221 -4.60 -17.48 -1.54
C VAL A 221 -3.35 -16.64 -1.81
N LEU A 222 -2.93 -15.81 -0.86
CA LEU A 222 -1.69 -15.03 -0.95
C LEU A 222 -0.46 -15.93 -1.04
N PHE A 223 -0.37 -16.98 -0.23
CA PHE A 223 0.70 -17.97 -0.29
C PHE A 223 0.77 -18.60 -1.69
N ALA A 224 -0.36 -19.11 -2.19
CA ALA A 224 -0.43 -19.77 -3.49
C ALA A 224 -0.01 -18.83 -4.63
N TYR A 225 -0.51 -17.60 -4.63
CA TYR A 225 -0.14 -16.61 -5.64
C TYR A 225 1.36 -16.27 -5.62
N ASN A 226 1.95 -16.07 -4.43
CA ASN A 226 3.36 -15.73 -4.31
C ASN A 226 4.28 -16.92 -4.61
N ALA A 227 4.05 -18.08 -3.98
CA ALA A 227 4.87 -19.27 -4.16
C ALA A 227 4.77 -19.82 -5.59
N PHE A 228 3.56 -20.20 -6.00
CA PHE A 228 3.37 -20.88 -7.27
C PHE A 228 3.44 -19.92 -8.45
N GLY A 229 3.03 -18.65 -8.30
CA GLY A 229 3.16 -17.65 -9.35
C GLY A 229 4.61 -17.40 -9.75
N TYR A 230 5.53 -17.36 -8.77
CA TYR A 230 6.96 -17.27 -9.03
C TYR A 230 7.51 -18.56 -9.64
N LEU A 231 7.31 -19.70 -8.99
CA LEU A 231 7.84 -21.00 -9.44
C LEU A 231 7.34 -21.36 -10.84
N TRP A 232 6.08 -21.06 -11.16
CA TRP A 232 5.53 -21.29 -12.49
C TRP A 232 6.25 -20.48 -13.55
N LYS A 233 6.49 -19.18 -13.33
CA LYS A 233 7.24 -18.34 -14.28
C LYS A 233 8.67 -18.82 -14.48
N VAL A 234 9.36 -19.21 -13.41
CA VAL A 234 10.71 -19.78 -13.48
C VAL A 234 10.71 -21.10 -14.24
N SER A 235 9.78 -22.00 -13.93
CA SER A 235 9.67 -23.29 -14.63
C SER A 235 9.37 -23.14 -16.12
N ARG A 236 8.58 -22.12 -16.49
CA ARG A 236 8.25 -21.83 -17.87
C ARG A 236 9.47 -21.35 -18.65
N PHE A 237 10.28 -20.47 -18.06
CA PHE A 237 11.53 -20.00 -18.66
C PHE A 237 12.44 -21.18 -19.06
N TYR A 238 12.69 -22.12 -18.14
CA TYR A 238 13.51 -23.31 -18.42
C TYR A 238 12.87 -24.36 -19.35
N ARG A 239 11.59 -24.23 -19.69
CA ARG A 239 10.90 -25.11 -20.64
C ARG A 239 10.82 -24.53 -22.05
N GLU A 240 10.97 -23.22 -22.18
CA GLU A 240 10.93 -22.48 -23.44
C GLU A 240 12.33 -22.21 -24.02
N GLU A 241 13.39 -22.52 -23.25
CA GLU A 241 14.79 -22.67 -23.72
C GLU A 241 15.07 -24.12 -24.15
#